data_AF-A0AAV1L8C1-F1
#
_entry.id   AF-A0AAV1L8C1-F1
#
_cell.length_a   1.000
_cell.length_b   1.000
_cell.length_c   1.000
_cell.angle_alpha   90.00
_cell.angle_beta   90.00
_cell.angle_gamma   90.00
#
_symmetry.space_group_name_H-M   'P 1'
#
loop_
_entity.id
_entity.type
_entity.pdbx_description
1 polymer ?
#
loop_
_entity_poly.entity_id
_entity_poly.type
_entity_poly.pdbx_seq_one_letter_code
_entity_poly.pdbx_strand_id
1 'polypeptide(L)'
;MVGTVRKDKREVPREFRVARGSPLCSSKFEFHPPCTLVSYVPKPNKVVILMSTMHNDAIIDADSGDSRKPEVITYYNRTKNGVDS
;
A
#
# COMPACT_ATOMS: atom_id res chain seq x y z
N MET A 1 -8.56 11.17 1.09
CA MET A 1 -7.17 11.41 0.70
C MET A 1 -6.42 10.09 0.62
N VAL A 2 -5.52 9.92 -0.35
CA VAL A 2 -4.62 8.77 -0.46
C VAL A 2 -3.22 9.28 -0.83
N GLY A 3 -2.17 8.72 -0.21
CA GLY A 3 -0.80 9.12 -0.50
C GLY A 3 0.24 8.09 -0.09
N THR A 4 1.43 8.19 -0.69
CA THR A 4 2.58 7.38 -0.31
C THR A 4 3.25 7.92 0.95
N VAL A 5 3.63 7.03 1.86
CA VAL A 5 4.38 7.36 3.08
C VAL A 5 5.83 6.90 2.92
N ARG A 6 6.76 7.78 3.28
CA ARG A 6 8.19 7.42 3.33
C ARG A 6 8.44 6.40 4.44
N LYS A 7 9.12 5.29 4.12
CA LYS A 7 9.41 4.20 5.07
C LYS A 7 10.22 4.63 6.30
N ASP A 8 10.96 5.73 6.21
CA ASP A 8 11.81 6.27 7.27
C ASP A 8 11.05 7.16 8.28
N LYS A 9 9.77 7.48 8.02
CA LYS A 9 8.95 8.28 8.94
C LYS A 9 8.76 7.59 10.28
N ARG A 10 8.83 8.34 11.38
CA ARG A 10 8.70 7.81 12.76
C ARG A 10 7.35 7.12 13.00
N GLU A 11 6.32 7.60 12.33
CA GLU A 11 4.93 7.13 12.45
C GLU A 11 4.68 5.76 11.83
N VAL A 12 5.57 5.29 10.93
CA VAL A 12 5.40 4.00 10.26
C VAL A 12 5.92 2.87 11.16
N PRO A 13 5.11 1.86 11.55
CA PRO A 13 5.61 0.75 12.36
C PRO A 13 6.74 0.00 11.66
N ARG A 14 7.71 -0.55 12.41
CA ARG A 14 8.90 -1.20 11.83
C ARG A 14 8.52 -2.37 10.93
N GLU A 15 7.48 -3.11 11.27
CA GLU A 15 6.97 -4.26 10.52
C GLU A 15 6.43 -3.93 9.11
N PHE A 16 6.03 -2.68 8.87
CA PHE A 16 5.60 -2.15 7.56
C PHE A 16 6.79 -1.74 6.67
N ARG A 17 8.00 -1.67 7.24
CA ARG A 17 9.22 -1.24 6.52
C ARG A 17 10.02 -2.43 5.97
N VAL A 18 9.74 -3.63 6.45
CA VAL A 18 10.52 -4.84 6.18
C VAL A 18 9.96 -5.56 4.96
N ALA A 19 10.72 -5.54 3.86
CA ALA A 19 10.44 -6.37 2.68
C ALA A 19 11.16 -7.72 2.72
N ARG A 20 12.32 -7.79 3.41
CA ARG A 20 13.13 -9.02 3.47
C ARG A 20 12.36 -10.12 4.21
N GLY A 21 12.25 -11.29 3.58
CA GLY A 21 11.53 -12.44 4.14
C GLY A 21 10.01 -12.38 4.00
N SER A 22 9.45 -11.29 3.47
CA SER A 22 8.02 -11.23 3.14
C SER A 22 7.77 -11.83 1.75
N PRO A 23 6.65 -12.55 1.53
CA PRO A 23 6.30 -13.07 0.21
C PRO A 23 6.10 -11.94 -0.82
N LEU A 24 6.40 -12.21 -2.08
CA LEU A 24 6.04 -11.28 -3.16
C LEU A 24 4.54 -11.13 -3.29
N CYS A 25 4.09 -9.96 -3.74
CA CYS A 25 2.68 -9.64 -3.94
C CYS A 25 1.85 -9.79 -2.65
N SER A 26 2.50 -9.67 -1.49
CA SER A 26 1.84 -9.68 -0.19
C SER A 26 1.62 -8.26 0.33
N SER A 27 0.57 -8.10 1.13
CA SER A 27 0.17 -6.84 1.74
C SER A 27 -0.09 -7.01 3.24
N LYS A 28 0.19 -5.94 3.99
CA LYS A 28 -0.16 -5.77 5.41
C LYS A 28 -1.03 -4.52 5.54
N PHE A 29 -2.03 -4.60 6.40
CA PHE A 29 -2.98 -3.52 6.65
C PHE A 29 -3.03 -3.24 8.15
N GLU A 30 -3.03 -1.95 8.50
CA GLU A 30 -3.30 -1.48 9.86
C GLU A 30 -4.41 -0.43 9.78
N PHE A 31 -5.48 -0.68 10.52
CA PHE A 31 -6.67 0.17 10.54
C PHE A 31 -6.63 1.05 11.78
N HIS A 32 -6.53 2.35 11.58
CA HIS A 32 -6.55 3.34 12.64
C HIS A 32 -7.47 4.51 12.24
N PRO A 33 -8.77 4.41 12.51
CA PRO A 33 -9.74 5.41 12.06
C PRO A 33 -9.31 6.84 12.40
N PRO A 34 -9.38 7.78 11.44
CA PRO A 34 -10.04 7.68 10.14
C PRO A 34 -9.13 7.16 9.00
N CYS A 35 -8.01 6.52 9.30
CA CYS A 35 -6.95 6.21 8.35
C CYS A 35 -6.63 4.70 8.29
N THR A 36 -6.15 4.24 7.14
CA THR A 36 -5.61 2.90 6.93
C THR A 36 -4.20 3.01 6.39
N LEU A 37 -3.26 2.29 7.01
CA LEU A 37 -1.89 2.14 6.55
C LEU A 37 -1.75 0.81 5.82
N VAL A 38 -1.16 0.85 4.64
CA VAL A 38 -0.94 -0.33 3.79
C VAL A 38 0.54 -0.45 3.48
N SER A 39 1.11 -1.63 3.67
CA SER A 39 2.45 -2.00 3.20
C SER A 39 2.31 -3.10 2.15
N TYR A 40 2.91 -2.93 0.98
CA TYR A 40 2.87 -3.91 -0.11
C TYR A 40 4.26 -4.20 -0.66
N VAL A 41 4.52 -5.47 -0.99
CA VAL A 41 5.81 -5.95 -1.52
C VAL A 41 5.69 -6.24 -3.02
N PRO A 42 5.91 -5.24 -3.90
CA PRO A 42 5.80 -5.44 -5.36
C PRO A 42 6.96 -6.23 -5.95
N LYS A 43 8.13 -6.20 -5.31
CA LYS A 43 9.40 -6.75 -5.81
C LYS A 43 10.27 -7.20 -4.64
N PRO A 44 11.24 -8.11 -4.85
CA PRO A 44 12.15 -8.55 -3.80
C PRO A 44 12.85 -7.36 -3.14
N ASN A 45 12.88 -7.34 -1.80
CA ASN A 45 13.51 -6.28 -0.99
C ASN A 45 12.94 -4.86 -1.18
N LYS A 46 11.77 -4.71 -1.82
CA LYS A 46 11.09 -3.43 -1.98
C LYS A 46 9.74 -3.46 -1.29
N VAL A 47 9.45 -2.43 -0.49
CA VAL A 47 8.14 -2.17 0.09
C VAL A 47 7.63 -0.81 -0.35
N VAL A 48 6.34 -0.74 -0.64
CA VAL A 48 5.61 0.51 -0.90
C VAL A 48 4.61 0.67 0.23
N ILE A 49 4.61 1.85 0.85
CA ILE A 49 3.75 2.16 1.99
C ILE A 49 2.80 3.28 1.58
N LEU A 50 1.51 3.10 1.81
CA LEU A 50 0.49 4.09 1.54
C LEU A 50 -0.39 4.29 2.76
N MET A 51 -0.92 5.49 2.87
CA MET A 51 -1.94 5.84 3.85
C MET A 51 -3.17 6.34 3.11
N SER A 52 -4.34 5.93 3.57
CA SER A 52 -5.62 6.28 2.96
C SER A 52 -6.65 6.61 4.02
N THR A 53 -7.38 7.71 3.83
CA THR A 53 -8.60 8.02 4.59
C THR A 53 -9.89 7.64 3.86
N MET A 54 -9.76 7.01 2.67
CA MET A 54 -10.89 6.66 1.80
C MET A 54 -11.18 5.16 1.77
N HIS A 55 -10.28 4.36 2.35
CA HIS A 55 -10.35 2.91 2.33
C HIS A 55 -10.18 2.44 3.76
N ASN A 56 -11.17 1.72 4.29
CA ASN A 56 -11.23 1.25 5.67
C ASN A 56 -11.21 -0.29 5.76
N ASP A 57 -10.90 -0.96 4.65
CA ASP A 57 -10.92 -2.43 4.53
C ASP A 57 -9.65 -2.97 3.84
N ALA A 58 -9.43 -4.28 3.93
CA ALA A 58 -8.28 -4.99 3.34
C ALA A 58 -8.60 -5.56 1.94
N ILE A 59 -9.24 -4.76 1.08
CA ILE A 59 -9.68 -5.23 -0.24
C ILE A 59 -8.48 -5.34 -1.19
N ILE A 60 -8.43 -6.47 -1.90
CA ILE A 60 -7.49 -6.73 -2.99
C ILE A 60 -8.21 -6.51 -4.32
N ASP A 61 -7.58 -5.77 -5.23
CA ASP A 61 -8.09 -5.51 -6.57
C ASP A 61 -8.09 -6.80 -7.39
N ALA A 62 -9.27 -7.25 -7.81
CA ALA A 62 -9.45 -8.46 -8.60
C ALA A 62 -8.78 -8.35 -9.98
N ASP A 63 -8.70 -7.15 -10.56
CA ASP A 63 -8.06 -6.92 -11.86
C ASP A 63 -6.52 -6.99 -11.78
N SER A 64 -5.95 -7.07 -10.57
CA SER A 64 -4.51 -7.15 -10.37
C SER A 64 -3.92 -8.56 -10.57
N GLY A 65 -4.76 -9.59 -10.68
CA GLY A 65 -4.34 -10.98 -10.88
C GLY A 65 -3.31 -11.44 -9.85
N ASP A 66 -2.23 -12.10 -10.31
CA ASP A 66 -1.13 -12.59 -9.46
C ASP A 66 -0.39 -11.48 -8.70
N SER A 67 -0.54 -10.22 -9.11
CA SER A 67 0.04 -9.10 -8.38
C SER A 67 -0.67 -8.83 -7.05
N ARG A 68 -1.93 -9.27 -6.90
CA ARG A 68 -2.73 -9.14 -5.67
C ARG A 68 -2.60 -7.75 -5.01
N LYS A 69 -2.69 -6.71 -5.83
CA LYS A 69 -2.52 -5.32 -5.39
C LYS A 69 -3.70 -4.94 -4.49
N PRO A 70 -3.47 -4.35 -3.32
CA PRO A 70 -4.51 -3.69 -2.55
C PRO A 70 -5.22 -2.63 -3.39
N GLU A 71 -6.53 -2.49 -3.24
CA GLU A 71 -7.34 -1.47 -3.93
C GLU A 71 -6.79 -0.06 -3.70
N VAL A 72 -6.27 0.22 -2.49
CA VAL A 72 -5.61 1.49 -2.14
C VAL A 72 -4.48 1.84 -3.10
N ILE A 73 -3.72 0.84 -3.56
CA ILE A 73 -2.59 1.03 -4.48
C ILE A 73 -3.07 1.30 -5.89
N THR A 74 -4.06 0.54 -6.37
CA THR A 74 -4.59 0.74 -7.72
C THR A 74 -5.35 2.05 -7.82
N TYR A 75 -6.10 2.43 -6.78
CA TYR A 75 -6.70 3.76 -6.65
C TYR A 75 -5.64 4.88 -6.65
N TYR A 76 -4.58 4.76 -5.84
CA TYR A 76 -3.50 5.75 -5.83
C TYR A 76 -2.85 5.92 -7.20
N ASN A 77 -2.54 4.81 -7.89
CA ASN A 77 -1.95 4.88 -9.23
C ASN A 77 -2.91 5.52 -10.23
N ARG A 78 -4.21 5.18 -10.21
CA ARG A 78 -5.21 5.78 -11.10
C ARG A 78 -5.31 7.30 -10.92
N THR A 79 -5.31 7.75 -9.67
CA THR A 79 -5.46 9.19 -9.34
C THR A 79 -4.18 9.99 -9.52
N LYS A 80 -3.01 9.37 -9.30
CA LYS A 80 -1.71 10.02 -9.52
C LYS A 80 -1.28 10.05 -10.99
N ASN A 81 -1.68 9.04 -11.79
CA ASN A 81 -1.37 8.98 -13.21
C ASN A 81 -2.32 9.81 -14.10
N GLY A 82 -3.38 10.40 -13.55
CA GLY A 82 -4.25 11.35 -14.27
C GLY A 82 -3.61 12.71 -14.57
N VAL A 83 -2.27 12.81 -14.53
CA VAL A 83 -1.49 14.04 -14.80
C VAL A 83 -0.57 13.87 -16.03
N ASP A 84 -0.71 12.77 -16.77
CA ASP A 84 -0.12 12.56 -18.11
C ASP A 84 -1.27 12.33 -19.11
N SER A 85 -1.93 13.42 -19.52
CA SER A 85 -2.82 13.51 -20.69
C SER A 85 -2.84 14.95 -21.17
#